data_AF-A0A522FV39-F1
#
_entry.id   AF-A0A522FV39-F1
#
_cell.length_a   1.000
_cell.length_b   1.000
_cell.length_c   1.000
_cell.angle_alpha   90.00
_cell.angle_beta   90.00
_cell.angle_gamma   90.00
#
_symmetry.space_group_name_H-M   'P 1'
#
loop_
_entity.id
_entity.type
_entity.pdbx_description
1 polymer ?
#
loop_
_entity_poly.entity_id
_entity_poly.type
_entity_poly.pdbx_seq_one_letter_code
_entity_poly.pdbx_strand_id
1 'polypeptide(L)'
;MAGDIIVNDFQDYNNVFSEDEWKTLQYSIFWMFNSVAKADGKIDKKEIDALNHLIENSSAIINDLAWNVISTIKKDFDNIKSEFDNDKREIIDGMREVSDLLNSKVNPKTSIDFKKTLIGIGFYIANASGKWIGSKVSAEEGIAIKLAGLNLRLSAAQLEEVPTIDDIFSSFDEK
;
A
#
# COMPACT_ATOMS: atom_id res chain seq x y z
N MET A 1 -24.32 -27.50 -17.83
CA MET A 1 -23.81 -26.83 -16.61
C MET A 1 -22.31 -27.06 -16.59
N ALA A 2 -21.56 -26.17 -17.23
CA ALA A 2 -20.10 -26.16 -17.14
C ALA A 2 -19.78 -25.30 -15.92
N GLY A 3 -19.12 -25.88 -14.93
CA GLY A 3 -18.64 -25.13 -13.78
C GLY A 3 -17.58 -24.14 -14.26
N ASP A 4 -17.73 -22.88 -13.86
CA ASP A 4 -16.70 -21.88 -14.06
C ASP A 4 -15.43 -22.35 -13.35
N ILE A 5 -14.38 -22.57 -14.12
CA ILE A 5 -13.05 -22.78 -13.59
C ILE A 5 -12.61 -21.41 -13.09
N ILE A 6 -12.64 -21.20 -11.77
CA ILE A 6 -11.91 -20.08 -11.15
C ILE A 6 -10.43 -20.42 -11.32
N VAL A 7 -9.85 -19.94 -12.41
CA VAL A 7 -8.41 -19.92 -12.59
C VAL A 7 -7.88 -18.78 -11.71
N ASN A 8 -7.60 -19.10 -10.44
CA ASN A 8 -6.65 -18.30 -9.67
C ASN A 8 -5.26 -18.66 -10.20
N ASP A 9 -4.87 -18.04 -11.31
CA ASP A 9 -3.47 -18.09 -11.74
C ASP A 9 -2.66 -17.37 -10.68
N PHE A 10 -2.12 -18.12 -9.73
CA PHE A 10 -1.09 -17.64 -8.82
C PHE A 10 0.09 -17.17 -9.69
N GLN A 11 0.18 -15.87 -9.93
CA GLN A 11 1.29 -15.28 -10.66
C GLN A 11 2.52 -15.34 -9.75
N ASP A 12 3.54 -16.07 -10.18
CA ASP A 12 4.84 -16.07 -9.52
C ASP A 12 5.56 -14.75 -9.84
N TYR A 13 5.35 -13.75 -8.98
CA TYR A 13 5.92 -12.41 -9.16
C TYR A 13 7.46 -12.39 -9.09
N ASN A 14 8.11 -13.45 -8.59
CA ASN A 14 9.58 -13.55 -8.57
C ASN A 14 10.19 -13.57 -9.98
N ASN A 15 9.42 -13.93 -11.01
CA ASN A 15 9.88 -13.92 -12.41
C ASN A 15 9.44 -12.65 -13.16
N VAL A 16 8.68 -11.76 -12.52
CA VAL A 16 8.12 -10.54 -13.13
C VAL A 16 8.99 -9.33 -12.82
N PHE A 17 9.48 -9.26 -11.58
CA PHE A 17 10.28 -8.16 -11.07
C PHE A 17 11.71 -8.63 -10.81
N SER A 18 12.68 -7.78 -11.15
CA SER A 18 14.04 -7.91 -10.62
C SER A 18 14.07 -7.62 -9.12
N GLU A 19 15.18 -7.94 -8.46
CA GLU A 19 15.36 -7.68 -7.02
C GLU A 19 15.21 -6.19 -6.69
N ASP A 20 15.80 -5.29 -7.48
CA ASP A 20 15.70 -3.85 -7.27
C ASP A 20 14.26 -3.33 -7.48
N GLU A 21 13.58 -3.84 -8.51
CA GLU A 21 12.17 -3.52 -8.76
C GLU A 21 11.27 -4.01 -7.62
N TRP A 22 11.55 -5.20 -7.08
CA TRP A 22 10.83 -5.74 -5.92
C TRP A 22 11.04 -4.88 -4.68
N LYS A 23 12.28 -4.42 -4.44
CA LYS A 23 12.58 -3.47 -3.35
C LYS A 23 11.82 -2.16 -3.51
N THR A 24 11.72 -1.62 -4.72
CA THR A 24 10.87 -0.44 -4.99
C THR A 24 9.41 -0.69 -4.59
N LEU A 25 8.86 -1.88 -4.84
CA LEU A 25 7.51 -2.23 -4.37
C LEU A 25 7.44 -2.35 -2.84
N GLN A 26 8.44 -2.92 -2.18
CA GLN A 26 8.49 -2.98 -0.71
C GLN A 26 8.55 -1.57 -0.09
N TYR A 27 9.36 -0.68 -0.66
CA TYR A 27 9.53 0.69 -0.20
C TYR A 27 8.25 1.51 -0.36
N SER A 28 7.37 1.15 -1.30
CA SER A 28 6.07 1.80 -1.48
C SER A 28 5.20 1.79 -0.22
N ILE A 29 5.29 0.73 0.61
CA ILE A 29 4.59 0.64 1.89
C ILE A 29 5.11 1.71 2.86
N PHE A 30 6.43 1.86 2.95
CA PHE A 30 7.07 2.83 3.83
C PHE A 30 6.94 4.27 3.33
N TRP A 31 6.99 4.51 2.01
CA TRP A 31 6.71 5.83 1.44
C TRP A 31 5.26 6.23 1.70
N MET A 32 4.30 5.30 1.60
CA MET A 32 2.89 5.60 1.91
C MET A 32 2.73 5.94 3.39
N PHE A 33 3.27 5.10 4.27
CA PHE A 33 3.28 5.35 5.70
C PHE A 33 3.88 6.72 6.03
N ASN A 34 5.08 7.02 5.53
CA ASN A 34 5.74 8.30 5.79
C ASN A 34 4.99 9.50 5.17
N SER A 35 4.27 9.32 4.06
CA SER A 35 3.45 10.39 3.48
C SER A 35 2.35 10.83 4.44
N VAL A 36 1.70 9.85 5.08
CA VAL A 36 0.57 10.07 5.98
C VAL A 36 1.06 10.47 7.37
N ALA A 37 1.92 9.65 7.99
CA ALA A 37 2.35 9.81 9.37
C ALA A 37 3.25 11.05 9.61
N LYS A 38 3.78 11.65 8.55
CA LYS A 38 4.54 12.92 8.65
C LYS A 38 3.73 14.13 8.19
N ALA A 39 2.46 13.96 7.81
CA ALA A 39 1.66 15.05 7.25
C ALA A 39 1.48 16.21 8.25
N ASP A 40 1.38 15.91 9.55
CA ASP A 40 1.31 16.91 10.63
C ASP A 40 2.68 17.25 11.26
N GLY A 41 3.75 16.66 10.73
CA GLY A 41 5.13 16.87 11.17
C GLY A 41 5.61 15.94 12.30
N LYS A 42 4.81 14.99 12.80
CA LYS A 42 5.23 14.04 13.84
C LYS A 42 4.60 12.67 13.67
N ILE A 43 5.46 11.65 13.56
CA ILE A 43 5.02 10.26 13.64
C ILE A 43 4.69 9.92 15.10
N ASP A 44 3.47 9.45 15.36
CA ASP A 44 3.04 8.99 16.66
C ASP A 44 3.14 7.45 16.81
N LYS A 45 3.01 6.97 18.06
CA LYS A 45 3.12 5.54 18.36
C LYS A 45 2.00 4.72 17.71
N LYS A 46 0.77 5.26 17.61
CA LYS A 46 -0.36 4.54 17.04
C LYS A 46 -0.20 4.32 15.55
N GLU A 47 0.40 5.26 14.84
CA GLU A 47 0.71 5.11 13.42
C GLU A 47 1.73 3.98 13.19
N ILE A 48 2.76 3.92 14.04
CA ILE A 48 3.74 2.82 14.03
C ILE A 48 3.05 1.49 14.36
N ASP A 49 2.21 1.46 15.40
CA ASP A 49 1.46 0.27 15.79
C ASP A 49 0.51 -0.19 14.66
N ALA A 50 -0.09 0.74 13.91
CA ALA A 50 -0.92 0.44 12.74
C ALA A 50 -0.10 -0.18 11.60
N LEU A 51 1.08 0.37 11.28
CA LEU A 51 1.97 -0.22 10.29
C LEU A 51 2.38 -1.65 10.69
N ASN A 52 2.75 -1.85 11.95
CA ASN A 52 3.10 -3.17 12.47
C ASN A 52 1.90 -4.13 12.40
N HIS A 53 0.71 -3.67 12.76
CA HIS A 53 -0.51 -4.47 12.67
C HIS A 53 -0.82 -4.90 11.23
N LEU A 54 -0.70 -3.98 10.27
CA LEU A 54 -0.86 -4.28 8.85
C LEU A 54 0.12 -5.36 8.39
N ILE A 55 1.40 -5.25 8.77
CA ILE A 55 2.44 -6.19 8.38
C ILE A 55 2.18 -7.56 9.02
N GLU A 56 1.82 -7.60 10.30
CA GLU A 56 1.52 -8.84 11.00
C GLU A 56 0.28 -9.55 10.44
N ASN A 57 -0.72 -8.79 10.01
CA ASN A 57 -1.99 -9.30 9.48
C ASN A 57 -2.04 -9.29 7.95
N SER A 58 -0.88 -9.37 7.28
CA SER A 58 -0.79 -9.34 5.82
C SER A 58 -1.73 -10.30 5.10
N SER A 59 -2.11 -11.44 5.72
CA SER A 59 -3.05 -12.42 5.17
C SER A 59 -4.46 -11.89 4.89
N ALA A 60 -4.81 -10.73 5.43
CA ALA A 60 -6.12 -10.10 5.20
C ALA A 60 -6.16 -9.30 3.88
N ILE A 61 -5.00 -9.07 3.25
CA ILE A 61 -4.87 -8.27 2.04
C ILE A 61 -5.37 -9.04 0.82
N ILE A 62 -6.42 -8.52 0.18
CA ILE A 62 -7.12 -9.16 -0.95
C ILE A 62 -6.27 -9.16 -2.23
N ASN A 63 -5.41 -8.17 -2.43
CA ASN A 63 -4.58 -8.07 -3.63
C ASN A 63 -3.33 -8.98 -3.51
N ASP A 64 -3.21 -9.99 -4.38
CA ASP A 64 -2.13 -10.97 -4.34
C ASP A 64 -0.72 -10.33 -4.40
N LEU A 65 -0.51 -9.30 -5.23
CA LEU A 65 0.79 -8.64 -5.32
C LEU A 65 1.13 -7.90 -4.02
N ALA A 66 0.18 -7.15 -3.47
CA ALA A 66 0.35 -6.44 -2.20
C ALA A 66 0.56 -7.42 -1.04
N TRP A 67 -0.19 -8.52 -1.00
CA TRP A 67 0.02 -9.60 -0.06
C TRP A 67 1.45 -10.16 -0.13
N ASN A 68 1.96 -10.46 -1.33
CA ASN A 68 3.32 -10.96 -1.51
C ASN A 68 4.36 -9.93 -1.03
N VAL A 69 4.23 -8.67 -1.45
CA VAL A 69 5.13 -7.58 -1.04
C VAL A 69 5.18 -7.46 0.48
N ILE A 70 4.02 -7.34 1.14
CA ILE A 70 3.97 -7.16 2.60
C ILE A 70 4.42 -8.42 3.34
N SER A 71 4.14 -9.62 2.80
CA SER A 71 4.63 -10.87 3.38
C SER A 71 6.15 -11.00 3.31
N THR A 72 6.79 -10.45 2.27
CA THR A 72 8.27 -10.39 2.23
C THR A 72 8.83 -9.35 3.19
N ILE A 73 8.15 -8.21 3.37
CA ILE A 73 8.47 -7.24 4.42
C ILE A 73 8.40 -7.89 5.80
N LYS A 74 7.32 -8.62 6.10
CA LYS A 74 7.14 -9.33 7.37
C LYS A 74 8.31 -10.27 7.69
N LYS A 75 8.82 -10.98 6.68
CA LYS A 75 9.90 -11.97 6.86
C LYS A 75 11.25 -11.34 7.16
N ASP A 76 11.51 -10.12 6.68
CA ASP A 76 12.82 -9.47 6.76
C ASP A 76 12.69 -7.96 7.06
N PHE A 77 11.83 -7.63 8.03
CA PHE A 77 11.41 -6.25 8.29
C PHE A 77 12.59 -5.33 8.62
N ASP A 78 13.45 -5.74 9.56
CA ASP A 78 14.56 -4.91 10.05
C ASP A 78 15.55 -4.57 8.93
N ASN A 79 15.86 -5.54 8.07
CA ASN A 79 16.77 -5.34 6.95
C ASN A 79 16.14 -4.41 5.89
N ILE A 80 14.92 -4.70 5.44
CA ILE A 80 14.23 -3.87 4.43
C ILE A 80 14.04 -2.45 4.94
N LYS A 81 13.69 -2.29 6.23
CA LYS A 81 13.55 -0.97 6.86
C LYS A 81 14.88 -0.23 6.92
N SER A 82 15.97 -0.91 7.25
CA SER A 82 17.32 -0.34 7.25
C SER A 82 17.75 0.09 5.85
N GLU A 83 17.48 -0.72 4.82
CA GLU A 83 17.76 -0.34 3.43
C GLU A 83 16.91 0.87 3.00
N PHE A 84 15.62 0.88 3.34
CA PHE A 84 14.73 2.01 3.09
C PHE A 84 15.22 3.30 3.76
N ASP A 85 15.72 3.24 5.00
CA ASP A 85 16.26 4.41 5.70
C ASP A 85 17.52 4.99 5.03
N ASN A 86 18.19 4.18 4.19
CA ASN A 86 19.31 4.59 3.37
C ASN A 86 18.91 5.03 1.95
N ASP A 87 17.67 4.77 1.53
CA ASP A 87 17.14 5.17 0.25
C ASP A 87 17.18 6.70 0.10
N LYS A 88 17.60 7.17 -1.08
CA LYS A 88 17.79 8.61 -1.36
C LYS A 88 16.69 9.19 -2.21
N ARG A 89 15.69 8.39 -2.61
CA ARG A 89 14.57 8.90 -3.41
C ARG A 89 13.62 9.64 -2.49
N GLU A 90 13.13 10.75 -3.01
CA GLU A 90 12.02 11.44 -2.36
C GLU A 90 10.75 10.60 -2.49
N ILE A 91 9.86 10.70 -1.49
CA ILE A 91 8.59 9.96 -1.45
C ILE A 91 7.81 10.09 -2.77
N ILE A 92 7.74 11.29 -3.32
CA ILE A 92 7.00 11.58 -4.56
C ILE A 92 7.60 10.83 -5.75
N ASP A 93 8.93 10.79 -5.85
CA ASP A 93 9.63 10.13 -6.94
C ASP A 93 9.49 8.61 -6.82
N GLY A 94 9.61 8.07 -5.61
CA GLY A 94 9.36 6.65 -5.32
C GLY A 94 7.94 6.21 -5.69
N MET A 95 6.91 7.00 -5.36
CA MET A 95 5.52 6.69 -5.74
C MET A 95 5.29 6.69 -7.25
N ARG A 96 5.93 7.60 -7.98
CA ARG A 96 5.86 7.63 -9.45
C ARG A 96 6.56 6.45 -10.08
N GLU A 97 7.72 6.08 -9.55
CA GLU A 97 8.49 4.92 -9.99
C GLU A 97 7.69 3.63 -9.79
N VAL A 98 7.03 3.45 -8.64
CA VAL A 98 6.08 2.35 -8.39
C VAL A 98 4.98 2.33 -9.45
N SER A 99 4.42 3.50 -9.78
CA SER A 99 3.36 3.58 -10.78
C SER A 99 3.82 3.13 -12.16
N ASP A 100 4.99 3.60 -12.59
CA ASP A 100 5.59 3.29 -13.89
C ASP A 100 6.03 1.82 -13.97
N LEU A 101 6.58 1.28 -12.89
CA LEU A 101 6.94 -0.14 -12.76
C LEU A 101 5.71 -1.05 -12.91
N LEU A 102 4.65 -0.78 -12.14
CA LEU A 102 3.41 -1.58 -12.21
C LEU A 102 2.75 -1.49 -13.58
N ASN A 103 2.71 -0.31 -14.19
CA ASN A 103 2.11 -0.12 -15.51
C ASN A 103 2.87 -0.85 -16.63
N SER A 104 4.15 -1.15 -16.43
CA SER A 104 4.99 -1.81 -17.45
C SER A 104 5.13 -3.32 -17.26
N LYS A 105 4.97 -3.83 -16.04
CA LYS A 105 5.28 -5.23 -15.70
C LYS A 105 4.07 -6.13 -15.46
N VAL A 106 2.93 -5.57 -15.06
CA VAL A 106 1.73 -6.35 -14.74
C VAL A 106 0.54 -5.89 -15.58
N ASN A 107 -0.51 -6.71 -15.60
CA ASN A 107 -1.73 -6.32 -16.29
C ASN A 107 -2.36 -5.08 -15.62
N PRO A 108 -3.17 -4.29 -16.36
CA PRO A 108 -3.74 -3.05 -15.85
C PRO A 108 -4.54 -3.21 -14.55
N LYS A 109 -5.30 -4.31 -14.40
CA LYS A 109 -6.10 -4.57 -13.20
C LYS A 109 -5.20 -4.75 -11.98
N THR A 110 -4.18 -5.61 -12.05
CA THR A 110 -3.23 -5.83 -10.94
C THR A 110 -2.50 -4.53 -10.57
N SER A 111 -2.11 -3.73 -11.57
CA SER A 111 -1.49 -2.41 -11.35
C SER A 111 -2.41 -1.46 -10.57
N ILE A 112 -3.66 -1.33 -11.02
CA ILE A 112 -4.66 -0.46 -10.38
C ILE A 112 -4.98 -0.93 -8.96
N ASP A 113 -5.23 -2.23 -8.78
CA ASP A 113 -5.60 -2.81 -7.50
C ASP A 113 -4.49 -2.63 -6.46
N PHE A 114 -3.22 -2.87 -6.83
CA PHE A 114 -2.09 -2.64 -5.93
C PHE A 114 -1.99 -1.17 -5.49
N LYS A 115 -2.13 -0.24 -6.45
CA LYS A 115 -2.08 1.21 -6.16
C LYS A 115 -3.23 1.63 -5.24
N LYS A 116 -4.42 1.05 -5.42
CA LYS A 116 -5.56 1.26 -4.52
C LYS A 116 -5.31 0.66 -3.15
N THR A 117 -4.66 -0.50 -3.06
CA THR A 117 -4.23 -1.07 -1.79
C THR A 117 -3.29 -0.14 -1.04
N LEU A 118 -2.34 0.51 -1.72
CA LEU A 118 -1.50 1.55 -1.08
C LEU A 118 -2.35 2.70 -0.52
N ILE A 119 -3.35 3.18 -1.27
CA ILE A 119 -4.24 4.25 -0.78
C ILE A 119 -5.05 3.78 0.43
N GLY A 120 -5.59 2.55 0.40
CA GLY A 120 -6.27 1.95 1.54
C GLY A 120 -5.37 1.84 2.77
N ILE A 121 -4.10 1.48 2.59
CA ILE A 121 -3.09 1.48 3.68
C ILE A 121 -2.91 2.89 4.25
N GLY A 122 -2.84 3.91 3.40
CA GLY A 122 -2.78 5.31 3.85
C GLY A 122 -3.97 5.71 4.72
N PHE A 123 -5.19 5.34 4.30
CA PHE A 123 -6.40 5.56 5.10
C PHE A 123 -6.40 4.77 6.40
N TYR A 124 -5.92 3.54 6.38
CA TYR A 124 -5.80 2.70 7.58
C TYR A 124 -4.92 3.36 8.64
N ILE A 125 -3.73 3.82 8.25
CA ILE A 125 -2.78 4.49 9.15
C ILE A 125 -3.39 5.79 9.70
N ALA A 126 -3.98 6.63 8.83
CA ALA A 126 -4.61 7.88 9.24
C ALA A 126 -5.82 7.70 10.18
N ASN A 127 -6.55 6.59 10.07
CA ASN A 127 -7.67 6.32 10.98
C ASN A 127 -7.18 5.80 12.34
N ALA A 128 -6.07 5.05 12.38
CA ALA A 128 -5.50 4.54 13.62
C ALA A 128 -4.90 5.66 14.51
N SER A 129 -4.40 6.74 13.90
CA SER A 129 -3.87 7.93 14.61
C SER A 129 -4.96 8.78 15.28
N GLY A 130 -6.22 8.66 14.80
CA GLY A 130 -7.37 9.46 15.24
C GLY A 130 -7.47 9.62 16.77
N LYS A 131 -7.43 10.87 17.23
CA LYS A 131 -7.46 11.24 18.66
C LYS A 131 -8.80 10.87 19.31
N TRP A 132 -8.85 9.71 19.95
CA TRP A 132 -9.68 9.18 21.06
C TRP A 132 -11.18 9.56 21.26
N ILE A 133 -11.74 10.60 20.63
CA ILE A 133 -13.17 10.90 20.57
C ILE A 133 -13.44 11.62 19.22
N GLY A 134 -14.02 10.92 18.24
CA GLY A 134 -14.46 11.51 16.95
C GLY A 134 -13.62 11.19 15.70
N SER A 135 -13.00 9.99 15.67
CA SER A 135 -12.29 9.34 14.54
C SER A 135 -12.58 9.92 13.15
N LYS A 136 -11.69 10.79 12.66
CA LYS A 136 -11.60 11.21 11.27
C LYS A 136 -10.16 11.48 10.91
N VAL A 137 -9.79 11.08 9.70
CA VAL A 137 -8.59 11.55 8.98
C VAL A 137 -8.55 13.07 9.02
N SER A 138 -7.42 13.65 9.43
CA SER A 138 -7.20 15.10 9.42
C SER A 138 -7.18 15.68 8.00
N ALA A 139 -7.27 17.00 7.88
CA ALA A 139 -7.20 17.64 6.57
C ALA A 139 -5.83 17.41 5.91
N GLU A 140 -4.77 17.46 6.69
CA GLU A 140 -3.38 17.27 6.26
C GLU A 140 -3.13 15.84 5.78
N GLU A 141 -3.55 14.83 6.55
CA GLU A 141 -3.46 13.41 6.14
C GLU A 141 -4.30 13.14 4.90
N GLY A 142 -5.51 13.71 4.81
CA GLY A 142 -6.36 13.58 3.63
C GLY A 142 -5.74 14.19 2.38
N ILE A 143 -5.06 15.34 2.51
CA ILE A 143 -4.28 15.95 1.42
C ILE A 143 -3.10 15.04 1.03
N ALA A 144 -2.38 14.49 2.01
CA ALA A 144 -1.25 13.59 1.75
C ALA A 144 -1.67 12.34 0.98
N ILE A 145 -2.76 11.69 1.38
CA ILE A 145 -3.32 10.51 0.69
C ILE A 145 -3.73 10.88 -0.75
N LYS A 146 -4.40 12.03 -0.94
CA LYS A 146 -4.79 12.49 -2.28
C LYS A 146 -3.56 12.74 -3.16
N LEU A 147 -2.52 13.38 -2.63
CA LEU A 147 -1.27 13.60 -3.35
C LEU A 147 -0.57 12.28 -3.68
N ALA A 148 -0.59 11.29 -2.78
CA ALA A 148 -0.07 9.97 -3.06
C ALA A 148 -0.83 9.30 -4.21
N GLY A 149 -2.17 9.38 -4.22
CA GLY A 149 -3.00 8.86 -5.33
C GLY A 149 -2.68 9.49 -6.69
N LEU A 150 -2.46 10.82 -6.70
CA LEU A 150 -2.04 11.53 -7.91
C LEU A 150 -0.66 11.07 -8.40
N ASN A 151 0.31 10.87 -7.49
CA ASN A 151 1.65 10.41 -7.85
C ASN A 151 1.68 8.93 -8.24
N LEU A 152 0.74 8.13 -7.72
CA LEU A 152 0.45 6.79 -8.21
C LEU A 152 -0.31 6.78 -9.54
N ARG A 153 -0.67 7.96 -10.08
CA ARG A 153 -1.39 8.14 -11.36
C ARG A 153 -2.77 7.47 -11.39
N LEU A 154 -3.46 7.42 -10.25
CA LEU A 154 -4.84 6.96 -10.18
C LEU A 154 -5.80 8.09 -10.60
N SER A 155 -6.75 7.76 -11.47
CA SER A 155 -7.89 8.62 -11.78
C SER A 155 -8.99 8.47 -10.72
N ALA A 156 -9.87 9.47 -10.63
CA ALA A 156 -11.03 9.40 -9.74
C ALA A 156 -11.93 8.19 -10.05
N ALA A 157 -12.15 7.89 -11.34
CA ALA A 157 -12.96 6.75 -11.76
C ALA A 157 -12.40 5.41 -11.24
N GLN A 158 -11.07 5.22 -11.29
CA GLN A 158 -10.43 3.99 -10.80
C GLN A 158 -10.56 3.80 -9.28
N LEU A 159 -10.65 4.89 -8.50
CA LEU A 159 -10.87 4.82 -7.06
C LEU A 159 -12.29 4.33 -6.72
N GLU A 160 -13.26 4.56 -7.61
CA GLU A 160 -14.67 4.14 -7.45
C GLU A 160 -14.91 2.70 -7.94
N GLU A 161 -13.99 2.12 -8.72
CA GLU A 161 -14.08 0.73 -9.18
C GLU A 161 -13.89 -0.27 -8.02
N VAL A 162 -14.36 -1.51 -8.18
CA VAL A 162 -14.13 -2.58 -7.18
C VAL A 162 -12.75 -3.25 -7.35
N PRO A 163 -12.06 -3.65 -6.27
CA PRO A 163 -12.41 -3.38 -4.87
C PRO A 163 -12.26 -1.89 -4.56
N THR A 164 -13.26 -1.30 -3.91
CA THR A 164 -13.23 0.10 -3.49
C THR A 164 -12.21 0.28 -2.37
N ILE A 165 -11.85 1.54 -2.05
CA ILE A 165 -11.01 1.82 -0.89
C ILE A 165 -11.65 1.31 0.41
N ASP A 166 -12.98 1.37 0.52
CA ASP A 166 -13.72 0.85 1.67
C ASP A 166 -13.60 -0.68 1.76
N ASP A 167 -13.75 -1.40 0.64
CA ASP A 167 -13.56 -2.86 0.60
C ASP A 167 -12.14 -3.26 1.06
N ILE A 168 -11.14 -2.51 0.63
CA ILE A 168 -9.74 -2.72 1.02
C ILE A 168 -9.55 -2.41 2.51
N PHE A 169 -10.08 -1.28 2.99
CA PHE A 169 -9.95 -0.85 4.38
C PHE A 169 -10.60 -1.86 5.33
N SER A 170 -11.83 -2.30 5.03
CA SER A 170 -12.53 -3.30 5.84
C SER A 170 -11.78 -4.63 5.91
N SER A 171 -11.01 -4.98 4.88
CA SER A 171 -10.18 -6.18 4.92
C SER A 171 -9.07 -6.13 5.98
N PHE A 172 -8.65 -4.94 6.43
CA PHE A 172 -7.61 -4.79 7.45
C PHE A 172 -8.14 -4.83 8.89
N ASP A 173 -9.44 -4.55 9.08
CA ASP A 173 -10.11 -4.51 10.38
C ASP A 173 -10.72 -5.86 10.78
N GLU A 174 -10.99 -6.75 9.83
CA GLU A 174 -11.51 -8.10 10.13
C GLU A 174 -10.40 -9.05 10.60
N LYS A 175 -10.04 -8.99 11.89
CA LYS A 175 -9.77 -10.13 12.81
C LYS A 175 -9.32 -9.73 14.21
#